data_AF-A0A498JY70-F1
#
_entry.id   AF-A0A498JY70-F1
#
_cell.length_a   1.000
_cell.length_b   1.000
_cell.length_c   1.000
_cell.angle_alpha   90.00
_cell.angle_beta   90.00
_cell.angle_gamma   90.00
#
_symmetry.space_group_name_H-M   'P 1'
#
loop_
_entity.id
_entity.type
_entity.pdbx_description
1 polymer ?
#
loop_
_entity_poly.entity_id
_entity_poly.type
_entity_poly.pdbx_seq_one_letter_code
_entity_poly.pdbx_strand_id
1 'polypeptide(L)'
;MSSLRSDLTFSSRVYPEPYSSVDDDLFDLIPDSLLLLVFNKIGDVKALGRCCVVSRRFHSLVPQVENVVVRVDCVISDDDSSPSASSSSSSDKSRTPFSALFRLVLSGIVKPLQALGQFLGPNRRSPNGSHSALAVDDPDSSAADSNSLDQSGVTHHSPTQVLKNFNEIRFLRIELPNGELGIDDGVLLRWRADFGSTLDNCVILGASSVIHPGPTKASLFPDTWSDGLCTTNNAAVAEDNGSIPDSFYTNGGLKLRVVWTISSLIAASARHYLLQPIISEHKTLDSLVLTDADGQGVLHMNRDQLEELRVKPLSASLASKRTLVPALNMRLWYAPQLELPDGVVLKGATLVAIRPSEQSLTAKKEVSSDMSWVSTAFEEPYGTAAKMLVKRRTYCLEMNSF
;
A
#
# COMPACT_ATOMS: atom_id res chain seq x y z
N MET A 1 44.32 86.83 34.23
CA MET A 1 42.85 86.67 34.18
C MET A 1 42.44 87.17 32.79
N SER A 2 41.83 86.42 31.88
CA SER A 2 40.87 85.32 32.02
C SER A 2 40.89 84.40 30.79
N SER A 3 41.17 83.12 31.07
CA SER A 3 40.68 81.87 30.47
C SER A 3 39.92 81.92 29.13
N LEU A 4 40.55 81.42 28.07
CA LEU A 4 39.87 80.86 26.89
C LEU A 4 39.38 79.45 27.25
N ARG A 5 38.06 79.27 27.37
CA ARG A 5 37.43 77.95 27.48
C ARG A 5 36.80 77.64 26.11
N SER A 6 37.35 76.66 25.42
CA SER A 6 36.76 76.08 24.21
C SER A 6 35.64 75.14 24.66
N ASP A 7 34.38 75.53 24.44
CA ASP A 7 33.24 74.64 24.65
C ASP A 7 33.23 73.57 23.55
N LEU A 8 33.38 72.32 24.01
CA LEU A 8 33.12 71.10 23.27
C LEU A 8 31.61 70.99 22.99
N THR A 9 31.15 71.49 21.84
CA THR A 9 29.87 71.05 21.27
C THR A 9 30.13 69.85 20.37
N PHE A 10 30.14 68.68 20.99
CA PHE A 10 30.07 67.39 20.30
C PHE A 10 28.70 67.27 19.61
N SER A 11 28.54 67.92 18.46
CA SER A 11 27.43 67.64 17.55
C SER A 11 27.79 66.37 16.77
N SER A 12 27.63 65.24 17.45
CA SER A 12 27.53 63.93 16.81
C SER A 12 26.29 63.96 15.93
N ARG A 13 26.45 64.31 14.65
CA ARG A 13 25.53 63.88 13.60
C ARG A 13 25.64 62.36 13.54
N VAL A 14 24.74 61.70 14.24
CA VAL A 14 24.44 60.28 14.05
C VAL A 14 23.84 60.17 12.65
N TYR A 15 24.66 59.79 11.67
CA TYR A 15 24.12 59.15 10.48
C TYR A 15 23.47 57.85 10.94
N PRO A 16 22.22 57.53 10.54
CA PRO A 16 21.75 56.17 10.71
C PRO A 16 22.69 55.31 9.87
N GLU A 17 23.45 54.42 10.53
CA GLU A 17 24.03 53.29 9.83
C GLU A 17 22.90 52.61 9.04
N PRO A 18 23.13 52.16 7.79
CA PRO A 18 22.17 51.31 7.15
C PRO A 18 22.08 50.06 8.02
N TYR A 19 20.96 49.92 8.71
CA TYR A 19 20.56 48.67 9.35
C TYR A 19 20.76 47.58 8.31
N SER A 20 21.79 46.77 8.48
CA SER A 20 21.84 45.46 7.85
C SER A 20 20.66 44.70 8.44
N SER A 21 19.56 44.64 7.69
CA SER A 21 18.38 43.83 7.97
C SER A 21 18.77 42.36 7.84
N VAL A 22 19.52 41.86 8.82
CA VAL A 22 19.79 40.43 8.98
C VAL A 22 18.57 39.81 9.64
N ASP A 23 17.45 39.85 8.92
CA ASP A 23 16.21 39.09 9.19
C ASP A 23 15.31 39.09 7.94
N ASP A 24 15.87 39.35 6.75
CA ASP A 24 15.16 39.07 5.51
C ASP A 24 15.02 37.54 5.39
N ASP A 25 13.78 37.06 5.44
CA ASP A 25 13.48 35.64 5.23
C ASP A 25 14.05 35.25 3.85
N LEU A 26 15.10 34.42 3.86
CA LEU A 26 15.77 34.01 2.64
C LEU A 26 14.82 33.29 1.68
N PHE A 27 13.69 32.76 2.17
CA PHE A 27 12.65 32.20 1.32
C PHE A 27 11.95 33.25 0.45
N ASP A 28 11.89 34.52 0.86
CA ASP A 28 11.30 35.59 0.06
C ASP A 28 12.11 35.90 -1.20
N LEU A 29 13.40 35.56 -1.20
CA LEU A 29 14.29 35.72 -2.36
C LEU A 29 14.16 34.58 -3.38
N ILE A 30 13.62 33.43 -2.97
CA ILE A 30 13.50 32.24 -3.82
C ILE A 30 12.27 32.41 -4.71
N PRO A 31 12.31 32.25 -6.05
CA PRO A 31 11.12 32.26 -6.90
C PRO A 31 10.13 31.13 -6.60
N ASP A 32 8.83 31.36 -6.85
CA ASP A 32 7.75 30.38 -6.60
C ASP A 32 8.00 29.03 -7.30
N SER A 33 8.55 29.05 -8.50
CA SER A 33 8.89 27.84 -9.27
C SER A 33 9.91 26.94 -8.55
N LEU A 34 10.87 27.52 -7.83
CA LEU A 34 11.83 26.76 -7.04
C LEU A 34 11.20 26.26 -5.74
N LEU A 35 10.31 27.03 -5.11
CA LEU A 35 9.56 26.56 -3.95
C LEU A 35 8.65 25.39 -4.30
N LEU A 36 7.96 25.44 -5.44
CA LEU A 36 7.16 24.33 -5.96
C LEU A 36 8.04 23.10 -6.22
N LEU A 37 9.25 23.28 -6.76
CA LEU A 37 10.20 22.17 -6.92
C LEU A 37 10.56 21.54 -5.57
N VAL A 38 10.83 22.37 -4.55
CA VAL A 38 11.11 21.90 -3.18
C VAL A 38 9.90 21.15 -2.60
N PHE A 39 8.69 21.69 -2.69
CA PHE A 39 7.48 21.02 -2.19
C PHE A 39 7.21 19.70 -2.91
N ASN A 40 7.42 19.63 -4.22
CA ASN A 40 7.34 18.39 -4.99
C ASN A 40 8.37 17.33 -4.58
N LYS A 41 9.52 17.75 -4.01
CA LYS A 41 10.50 16.82 -3.41
C LYS A 41 10.10 16.36 -2.01
N ILE A 42 9.37 17.18 -1.26
CA ILE A 42 8.81 16.80 0.05
C ILE A 42 7.75 15.73 -0.16
N GLY A 43 6.72 16.01 -0.95
CA GLY A 43 5.64 15.09 -1.37
C GLY A 43 4.73 14.56 -0.24
N ASP A 44 5.27 14.27 0.93
CA ASP A 44 4.51 13.76 2.08
C ASP A 44 3.48 14.78 2.54
N VAL A 45 2.21 14.35 2.52
CA VAL A 45 1.07 15.22 2.82
C VAL A 45 1.13 15.85 4.21
N LYS A 46 1.66 15.15 5.22
CA LYS A 46 1.77 15.71 6.57
C LYS A 46 2.86 16.77 6.63
N ALA A 47 3.99 16.54 5.95
CA ALA A 47 5.05 17.54 5.84
C ALA A 47 4.60 18.77 5.02
N LEU A 48 3.88 18.56 3.93
CA LEU A 48 3.27 19.62 3.13
C LEU A 48 2.25 20.43 3.94
N GLY A 49 1.40 19.76 4.74
CA GLY A 49 0.49 20.42 5.67
C GLY A 49 1.21 21.31 6.69
N ARG A 50 2.39 20.89 7.19
CA ARG A 50 3.24 21.75 8.02
C ARG A 50 3.84 22.92 7.24
N CYS A 51 4.15 22.75 5.95
CA CYS A 51 4.61 23.87 5.12
C CYS A 51 3.52 24.94 4.96
N CYS A 52 2.24 24.55 4.89
CA CYS A 52 1.12 25.48 4.78
C CYS A 52 0.99 26.47 5.95
N VAL A 53 1.54 26.15 7.13
CA VAL A 53 1.45 27.03 8.31
C VAL A 53 2.65 27.97 8.47
N VAL A 54 3.66 27.84 7.60
CA VAL A 54 4.89 28.66 7.67
C VAL A 54 4.63 30.09 7.22
N SER A 55 3.96 30.28 6.08
CA SER A 55 3.64 31.60 5.54
C SER A 55 2.42 31.56 4.62
N ARG A 56 1.80 32.72 4.35
CA ARG A 56 0.70 32.83 3.38
C ARG A 56 1.13 32.38 1.98
N ARG A 57 2.38 32.66 1.61
CA ARG A 57 2.96 32.27 0.33
C ARG A 57 3.07 30.76 0.19
N PHE A 58 3.51 30.07 1.24
CA PHE A 58 3.58 28.61 1.24
C PHE A 58 2.17 28.01 1.19
N HIS A 59 1.23 28.56 1.97
CA HIS A 59 -0.16 28.14 1.97
C HIS A 59 -0.80 28.18 0.57
N SER A 60 -0.48 29.19 -0.26
CA SER A 60 -0.99 29.27 -1.63
C SER A 60 -0.28 28.34 -2.63
N LEU A 61 0.98 27.98 -2.38
CA LEU A 61 1.80 27.19 -3.30
C LEU A 61 1.66 25.68 -3.07
N VAL A 62 1.54 25.23 -1.82
CA VAL A 62 1.44 23.79 -1.51
C VAL A 62 0.29 23.07 -2.25
N PRO A 63 -0.92 23.65 -2.42
CA PRO A 63 -1.98 23.02 -3.21
C PRO A 63 -1.65 22.76 -4.69
N GLN A 64 -0.62 23.42 -5.24
CA GLN A 64 -0.19 23.34 -6.64
C GLN A 64 0.91 22.28 -6.85
N VAL A 65 1.24 21.47 -5.84
CA VAL A 65 2.22 20.39 -6.04
C VAL A 65 1.65 19.30 -6.95
N GLU A 66 2.53 18.75 -7.76
CA GLU A 66 2.23 17.66 -8.69
C GLU A 66 2.49 16.29 -8.06
N ASN A 67 3.41 16.20 -7.08
CA ASN A 67 3.81 14.95 -6.43
C ASN A 67 3.32 14.90 -4.99
N VAL A 68 2.50 13.89 -4.69
CA VAL A 68 1.85 13.71 -3.38
C VAL A 68 2.04 12.28 -2.88
N VAL A 69 2.47 12.15 -1.63
CA VAL A 69 2.63 10.88 -0.91
C VAL A 69 1.73 10.87 0.32
N VAL A 70 0.81 9.90 0.38
CA VAL A 70 -0.10 9.68 1.50
C VAL A 70 0.34 8.43 2.24
N ARG A 71 0.82 8.58 3.47
CA ARG A 71 1.09 7.46 4.39
C ARG A 71 -0.10 7.28 5.31
N VAL A 72 -0.77 6.14 5.20
CA VAL A 72 -1.97 5.82 6.00
C VAL A 72 -1.53 5.19 7.31
N ASP A 73 -1.81 5.84 8.46
CA ASP A 73 -1.42 5.29 9.78
C ASP A 73 -2.44 4.29 10.33
N CYS A 74 -3.72 4.41 9.98
CA CYS A 74 -4.80 3.53 10.41
C CYS A 74 -5.96 3.54 9.41
N VAL A 75 -6.65 2.40 9.29
CA VAL A 75 -7.88 2.27 8.51
C VAL A 75 -9.04 2.23 9.50
N ILE A 76 -9.78 3.33 9.63
CA ILE A 76 -11.01 3.34 10.41
C ILE A 76 -12.06 2.60 9.59
N SER A 77 -12.68 1.59 10.18
CA SER A 77 -13.85 0.92 9.59
C SER A 77 -15.08 1.73 9.94
N ASP A 78 -15.82 2.18 8.94
CA ASP A 78 -17.19 2.63 9.11
C ASP A 78 -18.05 1.38 9.33
N ASP A 79 -18.14 0.91 10.57
CA ASP A 79 -19.19 -0.02 10.99
C ASP A 79 -19.97 0.65 12.12
N ASP A 80 -21.28 0.64 11.96
CA ASP A 80 -22.22 1.49 12.69
C ASP A 80 -22.08 1.38 14.21
N SER A 81 -22.22 2.54 14.85
CA SER A 81 -22.27 2.69 16.30
C SER A 81 -23.41 1.87 16.90
N SER A 82 -23.07 0.91 17.77
CA SER A 82 -23.98 0.37 18.78
C SER A 82 -23.17 -0.02 20.02
N PRO A 83 -23.45 0.54 21.20
CA PRO A 83 -22.70 0.24 22.41
C PRO A 83 -23.30 -0.97 23.12
N SER A 84 -22.53 -2.04 23.27
CA SER A 84 -22.80 -3.04 24.30
C SER A 84 -21.49 -3.54 24.91
N ALA A 85 -21.27 -3.11 26.16
CA ALA A 85 -20.33 -3.69 27.14
C ALA A 85 -20.69 -5.18 27.37
N SER A 86 -19.87 -6.12 27.84
CA SER A 86 -18.55 -6.20 28.51
C SER A 86 -18.10 -7.68 28.38
N SER A 87 -16.82 -8.05 28.42
CA SER A 87 -16.13 -8.44 29.66
C SER A 87 -14.69 -8.92 29.41
N SER A 88 -13.91 -8.79 30.48
CA SER A 88 -12.46 -8.95 30.73
C SER A 88 -11.72 -10.20 30.24
N SER A 89 -10.46 -10.03 29.83
CA SER A 89 -9.28 -10.56 30.58
C SER A 89 -7.95 -10.16 29.93
N SER A 90 -6.95 -9.99 30.80
CA SER A 90 -5.60 -9.46 30.60
C SER A 90 -4.65 -10.39 29.83
N SER A 91 -3.95 -9.87 28.82
CA SER A 91 -2.52 -10.12 28.60
C SER A 91 -1.94 -9.10 27.61
N ASP A 92 -0.76 -8.60 27.96
CA ASP A 92 -0.02 -7.55 27.26
C ASP A 92 0.60 -8.00 25.93
N LYS A 93 0.73 -6.99 25.06
CA LYS A 93 1.61 -6.81 23.89
C LYS A 93 1.14 -7.28 22.50
N SER A 94 0.91 -6.24 21.69
CA SER A 94 0.84 -6.14 20.22
C SER A 94 -0.23 -6.95 19.50
N ARG A 95 -1.47 -6.47 19.53
CA ARG A 95 -2.49 -6.81 18.53
C ARG A 95 -3.14 -5.53 18.03
N THR A 96 -2.56 -4.95 16.99
CA THR A 96 -3.18 -3.87 16.22
C THR A 96 -4.37 -4.42 15.42
N PRO A 97 -5.49 -3.70 15.30
CA PRO A 97 -6.75 -4.25 14.78
C PRO A 97 -6.80 -4.20 13.25
N PHE A 98 -5.88 -4.86 12.54
CA PHE A 98 -5.92 -4.97 11.07
C PHE A 98 -6.77 -6.13 10.53
N SER A 99 -7.52 -6.81 11.40
CA SER A 99 -8.43 -7.88 10.95
C SER A 99 -9.64 -7.38 10.15
N ALA A 100 -9.85 -6.06 9.99
CA ALA A 100 -11.02 -5.51 9.32
C ALA A 100 -10.95 -5.55 7.78
N LEU A 101 -9.78 -5.29 7.17
CA LEU A 101 -9.59 -5.54 5.73
C LEU A 101 -9.71 -7.05 5.45
N PHE A 102 -9.12 -7.88 6.31
CA PHE A 102 -9.18 -9.35 6.19
C PHE A 102 -10.58 -9.93 6.45
N ARG A 103 -11.36 -9.38 7.39
CA ARG A 103 -12.73 -9.88 7.71
C ARG A 103 -13.75 -9.51 6.65
N LEU A 104 -13.63 -8.34 6.01
CA LEU A 104 -14.51 -8.00 4.89
C LEU A 104 -14.17 -8.84 3.65
N VAL A 105 -12.92 -9.32 3.56
CA VAL A 105 -12.41 -9.98 2.36
C VAL A 105 -12.49 -11.52 2.40
N LEU A 106 -12.39 -12.16 3.58
CA LEU A 106 -12.34 -13.63 3.72
C LEU A 106 -13.48 -14.27 4.51
N SER A 107 -14.39 -13.48 5.12
CA SER A 107 -15.58 -14.05 5.81
C SER A 107 -16.65 -14.56 4.84
N GLY A 108 -16.47 -14.39 3.52
CA GLY A 108 -17.42 -14.84 2.50
C GLY A 108 -17.34 -16.32 2.11
N ILE A 109 -16.43 -17.13 2.69
CA ILE A 109 -16.17 -18.52 2.22
C ILE A 109 -16.33 -19.58 3.33
N VAL A 110 -17.04 -19.31 4.43
CA VAL A 110 -17.32 -20.35 5.45
C VAL A 110 -18.81 -20.50 5.81
N LYS A 111 -19.58 -21.12 4.89
CA LYS A 111 -20.38 -22.36 5.10
C LYS A 111 -21.58 -22.43 4.13
N PRO A 112 -21.70 -23.50 3.31
CA PRO A 112 -22.85 -23.75 2.45
C PRO A 112 -23.94 -24.59 3.14
N LEU A 113 -25.19 -24.40 2.71
CA LEU A 113 -26.34 -25.32 2.85
C LEU A 113 -26.87 -25.66 4.25
N GLN A 114 -27.90 -24.92 4.69
CA GLN A 114 -29.10 -25.45 5.35
C GLN A 114 -30.31 -24.65 4.80
N ALA A 115 -30.92 -25.12 3.70
CA ALA A 115 -32.11 -25.97 3.69
C ALA A 115 -33.44 -25.17 3.83
N LEU A 116 -33.96 -24.81 2.65
CA LEU A 116 -35.35 -24.85 2.16
C LEU A 116 -36.55 -25.04 3.13
N GLY A 117 -37.53 -24.16 2.91
CA GLY A 117 -38.98 -24.41 3.00
C GLY A 117 -39.59 -24.09 4.36
N GLN A 118 -40.76 -23.49 4.51
CA GLN A 118 -41.88 -23.09 3.66
C GLN A 118 -42.55 -21.92 4.45
N PHE A 119 -43.40 -21.02 3.95
CA PHE A 119 -44.75 -21.26 3.43
C PHE A 119 -45.50 -19.91 3.51
N LEU A 120 -46.21 -19.54 2.44
CA LEU A 120 -47.37 -18.63 2.36
C LEU A 120 -47.35 -17.20 2.94
N GLY A 121 -47.37 -16.23 2.02
CA GLY A 121 -48.63 -15.55 1.70
C GLY A 121 -49.00 -14.26 2.48
N PRO A 122 -49.90 -13.42 1.92
CA PRO A 122 -49.62 -11.99 1.80
C PRO A 122 -50.62 -11.05 2.50
N ASN A 123 -50.17 -9.79 2.64
CA ASN A 123 -50.97 -8.54 2.59
C ASN A 123 -51.92 -8.24 3.76
N ARG A 124 -51.74 -7.09 4.44
CA ARG A 124 -52.73 -5.98 4.51
C ARG A 124 -52.46 -4.98 5.65
N ARG A 125 -52.60 -3.69 5.27
CA ARG A 125 -53.31 -2.59 5.95
C ARG A 125 -52.65 -1.87 7.17
N SER A 126 -52.23 -0.62 6.91
CA SER A 126 -52.50 0.58 7.75
C SER A 126 -54.02 0.72 8.03
N PRO A 127 -54.54 1.49 9.04
CA PRO A 127 -54.09 2.87 9.35
C PRO A 127 -54.32 3.43 10.78
N ASN A 128 -53.96 4.72 10.91
CA ASN A 128 -54.50 5.78 11.78
C ASN A 128 -54.02 5.93 13.23
N GLY A 129 -53.75 7.20 13.58
CA GLY A 129 -53.84 7.69 14.96
C GLY A 129 -52.96 8.89 15.27
N SER A 130 -53.36 10.07 14.81
CA SER A 130 -52.83 11.40 15.13
C SER A 130 -52.78 11.70 16.64
N HIS A 131 -51.94 12.65 17.09
CA HIS A 131 -52.30 13.85 17.88
C HIS A 131 -51.05 14.58 18.42
N SER A 132 -51.01 15.90 18.19
CA SER A 132 -50.06 16.89 18.71
C SER A 132 -50.15 17.10 20.22
N ALA A 133 -49.06 17.56 20.86
CA ALA A 133 -48.93 18.90 21.46
C ALA A 133 -47.87 18.97 22.58
N LEU A 134 -47.34 20.18 22.76
CA LEU A 134 -46.22 20.67 23.58
C LEU A 134 -46.59 20.87 25.07
N ALA A 135 -45.61 20.76 25.98
CA ALA A 135 -45.43 21.59 27.19
C ALA A 135 -44.07 21.28 27.88
N VAL A 136 -43.13 22.22 27.99
CA VAL A 136 -42.82 23.23 29.05
C VAL A 136 -41.90 22.71 30.19
N ASP A 137 -40.88 23.54 30.47
CA ASP A 137 -39.76 23.59 31.44
C ASP A 137 -39.85 22.88 32.81
N ASP A 138 -38.70 22.42 33.31
CA ASP A 138 -38.07 22.98 34.53
C ASP A 138 -36.56 22.62 34.62
N PRO A 139 -35.70 23.46 35.24
CA PRO A 139 -34.24 23.35 35.28
C PRO A 139 -33.76 22.72 36.60
N ASP A 140 -32.63 22.00 36.55
CA ASP A 140 -31.83 21.83 37.77
C ASP A 140 -30.33 21.88 37.49
N SER A 141 -29.67 22.67 38.32
CA SER A 141 -28.28 23.07 38.25
C SER A 141 -27.44 22.17 39.16
N SER A 142 -26.32 21.62 38.67
CA SER A 142 -25.14 21.41 39.52
C SER A 142 -23.87 21.08 38.73
N ALA A 143 -22.81 21.77 39.13
CA ALA A 143 -21.39 21.43 39.00
C ALA A 143 -20.81 21.38 37.57
N ALA A 144 -20.31 22.54 37.15
CA ALA A 144 -19.21 22.63 36.20
C ALA A 144 -17.94 22.05 36.85
N ASP A 145 -17.61 20.80 36.51
CA ASP A 145 -16.24 20.30 36.64
C ASP A 145 -15.54 20.48 35.29
N SER A 146 -14.86 21.61 35.18
CA SER A 146 -13.84 21.87 34.17
C SER A 146 -12.64 20.96 34.43
N ASN A 147 -12.50 19.87 33.68
CA ASN A 147 -11.22 19.22 33.38
C ASN A 147 -11.40 18.13 32.31
N SER A 148 -11.70 18.54 31.08
CA SER A 148 -11.29 17.75 29.90
C SER A 148 -10.13 18.47 29.25
N LEU A 149 -8.91 18.16 29.73
CA LEU A 149 -7.71 18.38 28.94
C LEU A 149 -7.96 17.73 27.58
N ASP A 150 -8.01 18.55 26.54
CA ASP A 150 -8.07 18.13 25.16
C ASP A 150 -6.94 17.13 24.89
N GLN A 151 -7.27 15.84 24.91
CA GLN A 151 -6.53 14.88 24.10
C GLN A 151 -6.77 15.34 22.68
N SER A 152 -5.79 16.08 22.13
CA SER A 152 -5.59 16.35 20.72
C SER A 152 -6.06 15.14 19.91
N GLY A 153 -7.33 15.17 19.51
CA GLY A 153 -7.93 14.13 18.71
C GLY A 153 -7.18 14.13 17.41
N VAL A 154 -6.39 13.09 17.16
CA VAL A 154 -5.76 12.90 15.86
C VAL A 154 -6.91 12.78 14.87
N THR A 155 -7.16 13.83 14.10
CA THR A 155 -8.20 13.79 13.07
C THR A 155 -7.71 12.86 11.97
N HIS A 156 -8.17 11.62 12.03
CA HIS A 156 -7.89 10.62 11.02
C HIS A 156 -8.74 10.94 9.78
N HIS A 157 -8.17 11.72 8.87
CA HIS A 157 -8.82 12.04 7.60
C HIS A 157 -8.58 10.90 6.59
N SER A 158 -9.65 10.47 5.92
CA SER A 158 -9.56 9.54 4.77
C SER A 158 -8.67 10.14 3.67
N PRO A 159 -7.86 9.33 2.94
CA PRO A 159 -7.04 9.80 1.83
C PRO A 159 -7.79 10.72 0.86
N THR A 160 -9.03 10.38 0.49
CA THR A 160 -9.87 11.21 -0.38
C THR A 160 -10.09 12.61 0.18
N GLN A 161 -10.32 12.73 1.49
CA GLN A 161 -10.56 14.03 2.12
C GLN A 161 -9.30 14.90 2.12
N VAL A 162 -8.13 14.30 2.30
CA VAL A 162 -6.88 15.06 2.34
C VAL A 162 -6.44 15.49 0.93
N LEU A 163 -6.65 14.63 -0.06
CA LEU A 163 -6.27 14.89 -1.45
C LEU A 163 -7.06 16.04 -2.08
N LYS A 164 -8.29 16.33 -1.62
CA LYS A 164 -9.09 17.49 -2.06
C LYS A 164 -8.41 18.86 -1.88
N ASN A 165 -7.39 18.95 -1.01
CA ASN A 165 -6.65 20.19 -0.80
C ASN A 165 -5.60 20.46 -1.90
N PHE A 166 -5.44 19.54 -2.87
CA PHE A 166 -4.47 19.62 -3.94
C PHE A 166 -5.16 19.64 -5.31
N ASN A 167 -4.77 20.59 -6.14
CA ASN A 167 -5.44 20.87 -7.41
C ASN A 167 -4.76 20.22 -8.61
N GLU A 168 -3.44 20.02 -8.53
CA GLU A 168 -2.59 19.70 -9.69
C GLU A 168 -1.86 18.36 -9.54
N ILE A 169 -2.40 17.43 -8.75
CA ILE A 169 -1.74 16.14 -8.52
C ILE A 169 -1.57 15.40 -9.85
N ARG A 170 -0.32 15.09 -10.21
CA ARG A 170 0.06 14.27 -11.36
C ARG A 170 0.62 12.92 -10.95
N PHE A 171 1.34 12.87 -9.83
CA PHE A 171 1.97 11.68 -9.29
C PHE A 171 1.45 11.45 -7.87
N LEU A 172 0.70 10.36 -7.67
CA LEU A 172 0.15 10.00 -6.37
C LEU A 172 0.72 8.67 -5.90
N ARG A 173 1.31 8.66 -4.71
CA ARG A 173 1.69 7.44 -4.00
C ARG A 173 0.91 7.32 -2.70
N ILE A 174 0.21 6.20 -2.51
CA ILE A 174 -0.46 5.85 -1.26
C ILE A 174 0.28 4.66 -0.66
N GLU A 175 0.71 4.80 0.60
CA GLU A 175 1.40 3.77 1.36
C GLU A 175 0.51 3.29 2.50
N LEU A 176 0.14 2.00 2.47
CA LEU A 176 -0.60 1.31 3.51
C LEU A 176 0.34 0.82 4.62
N PRO A 177 -0.09 0.78 5.89
CA PRO A 177 0.81 0.53 7.03
C PRO A 177 1.34 -0.91 7.10
N ASN A 178 0.63 -1.90 6.55
CA ASN A 178 1.03 -3.31 6.56
C ASN A 178 0.53 -4.04 5.29
N GLY A 179 1.27 -5.08 4.86
CA GLY A 179 0.80 -6.02 3.86
C GLY A 179 -0.50 -6.72 4.28
N GLU A 180 -1.45 -6.82 3.35
CA GLU A 180 -2.79 -7.39 3.58
C GLU A 180 -2.77 -8.91 3.79
N LEU A 181 -1.68 -9.58 3.37
CA LEU A 181 -1.56 -11.03 3.40
C LEU A 181 -0.76 -11.43 4.63
N GLY A 182 -1.47 -11.93 5.65
CA GLY A 182 -0.88 -12.56 6.84
C GLY A 182 -0.16 -13.85 6.44
N ILE A 183 1.11 -13.72 6.07
CA ILE A 183 2.00 -14.82 5.71
C ILE A 183 2.72 -15.36 6.94
N ASP A 184 2.95 -16.67 6.96
CA ASP A 184 3.72 -17.34 8.01
C ASP A 184 5.16 -16.81 8.05
N ASP A 185 5.76 -16.83 9.23
CA ASP A 185 7.13 -16.34 9.41
C ASP A 185 8.13 -17.10 8.51
N GLY A 186 8.98 -16.35 7.82
CA GLY A 186 9.95 -16.88 6.85
C GLY A 186 9.41 -17.10 5.42
N VAL A 187 8.10 -17.05 5.17
CA VAL A 187 7.53 -17.12 3.82
C VAL A 187 7.72 -15.78 3.09
N LEU A 188 8.07 -15.83 1.80
CA LEU A 188 8.06 -14.66 0.94
C LEU A 188 6.83 -14.69 0.04
N LEU A 189 6.11 -13.58 0.01
CA LEU A 189 5.10 -13.32 -1.01
C LEU A 189 5.18 -11.84 -1.39
N ARG A 190 5.36 -11.56 -2.68
CA ARG A 190 5.31 -10.21 -3.25
C ARG A 190 4.52 -10.24 -4.54
N TRP A 191 3.76 -9.19 -4.80
CA TRP A 191 3.02 -9.06 -6.04
C TRP A 191 3.00 -7.63 -6.55
N ARG A 192 2.98 -7.49 -7.87
CA ARG A 192 2.78 -6.23 -8.57
C ARG A 192 1.67 -6.40 -9.59
N ALA A 193 0.70 -5.52 -9.59
CA ALA A 193 -0.42 -5.55 -10.53
C ALA A 193 -0.60 -4.18 -11.18
N ASP A 194 -0.75 -4.18 -12.50
CA ASP A 194 -1.15 -3.00 -13.27
C ASP A 194 -2.63 -3.11 -13.64
N PHE A 195 -3.37 -2.00 -13.53
CA PHE A 195 -4.81 -1.94 -13.84
C PHE A 195 -5.13 -0.78 -14.78
N GLY A 196 -5.97 -1.03 -15.78
CA GLY A 196 -6.78 -0.04 -16.49
C GLY A 196 -8.21 -0.05 -15.97
N SER A 197 -9.21 -0.27 -16.83
CA SER A 197 -10.59 -0.55 -16.36
C SER A 197 -10.70 -1.91 -15.65
N THR A 198 -9.84 -2.85 -16.01
CA THR A 198 -9.70 -4.18 -15.43
C THR A 198 -8.22 -4.48 -15.16
N LEU A 199 -7.90 -5.67 -14.64
CA LEU A 199 -6.51 -6.09 -14.51
C LEU A 199 -5.84 -6.15 -15.89
N ASP A 200 -4.68 -5.51 -16.06
CA ASP A 200 -3.90 -5.59 -17.30
C ASP A 200 -2.82 -6.67 -17.20
N ASN A 201 -2.09 -6.67 -16.07
CA ASN A 201 -1.12 -7.70 -15.78
C ASN A 201 -0.87 -7.81 -14.28
N CYS A 202 -0.46 -8.98 -13.82
CA CYS A 202 -0.01 -9.20 -12.44
C CYS A 202 1.19 -10.15 -12.42
N VAL A 203 2.19 -9.82 -11.61
CA VAL A 203 3.36 -10.65 -11.36
C VAL A 203 3.40 -10.97 -9.87
N ILE A 204 3.55 -12.24 -9.54
CA ILE A 204 3.63 -12.73 -8.17
C ILE A 204 4.94 -13.49 -8.02
N LEU A 205 5.76 -13.09 -7.05
CA LEU A 205 6.94 -13.80 -6.61
C LEU A 205 6.71 -14.33 -5.20
N GLY A 206 6.94 -15.62 -4.99
CA GLY A 206 6.88 -16.19 -3.65
C GLY A 206 7.93 -17.27 -3.41
N ALA A 207 8.26 -17.49 -2.14
CA ALA A 207 9.15 -18.55 -1.69
C ALA A 207 8.61 -19.15 -0.39
N SER A 208 8.66 -20.48 -0.25
CA SER A 208 8.19 -21.18 0.95
C SER A 208 9.06 -20.89 2.17
N SER A 209 10.33 -20.55 1.96
CA SER A 209 11.16 -19.97 3.01
C SER A 209 12.29 -19.12 2.41
N VAL A 210 12.70 -18.09 3.14
CA VAL A 210 13.85 -17.24 2.83
C VAL A 210 14.95 -17.50 3.84
N ILE A 211 16.14 -17.84 3.36
CA ILE A 211 17.34 -17.99 4.19
C ILE A 211 18.28 -16.84 3.86
N HIS A 212 18.58 -16.02 4.85
CA HIS A 212 19.54 -14.95 4.72
C HIS A 212 20.94 -15.48 5.04
N PRO A 213 21.99 -14.98 4.36
CA PRO A 213 23.35 -15.31 4.73
C PRO A 213 23.59 -14.85 6.17
N GLY A 214 23.93 -15.79 7.05
CA GLY A 214 24.26 -15.45 8.43
C GLY A 214 25.51 -14.56 8.47
N PRO A 215 25.69 -13.73 9.51
CA PRO A 215 26.97 -13.07 9.72
C PRO A 215 28.02 -14.17 9.86
N THR A 216 28.98 -14.20 8.92
CA THR A 216 30.14 -15.07 8.98
C THR A 216 30.86 -14.74 10.29
N LYS A 217 30.58 -15.49 11.36
CA LYS A 217 31.49 -15.53 12.49
C LYS A 217 32.76 -16.16 11.95
N ALA A 218 33.71 -15.33 11.57
CA ALA A 218 35.09 -15.72 11.41
C ALA A 218 35.56 -16.26 12.77
N SER A 219 35.34 -17.54 13.02
CA SER A 219 35.95 -18.24 14.14
C SER A 219 37.43 -18.38 13.81
N LEU A 220 38.19 -17.39 14.27
CA LEU A 220 39.63 -17.45 14.42
C LEU A 220 39.98 -18.48 15.50
N PHE A 221 40.02 -19.76 15.15
CA PHE A 221 40.77 -20.76 15.89
C PHE A 221 41.28 -21.82 14.91
N PRO A 222 42.60 -21.94 14.71
CA PRO A 222 43.16 -23.11 14.07
C PRO A 222 43.31 -24.26 15.09
N ASP A 223 43.29 -25.48 14.55
CA ASP A 223 43.79 -26.73 15.13
C ASP A 223 42.80 -27.61 15.92
N THR A 224 42.37 -28.73 15.32
CA THR A 224 42.97 -30.05 15.58
C THR A 224 42.11 -31.18 14.98
N TRP A 225 42.79 -32.05 14.25
CA TRP A 225 42.35 -33.29 13.60
C TRP A 225 41.74 -34.30 14.59
N SER A 226 40.52 -34.80 14.34
CA SER A 226 40.17 -36.18 14.70
C SER A 226 39.09 -36.75 13.78
N ASP A 227 39.46 -37.88 13.18
CA ASP A 227 38.77 -38.80 12.30
C ASP A 227 37.40 -39.31 12.85
N GLY A 228 36.46 -39.66 11.97
CA GLY A 228 35.18 -40.24 12.42
C GLY A 228 33.99 -40.26 11.46
N LEU A 229 34.09 -41.12 10.44
CA LEU A 229 32.98 -41.83 9.76
C LEU A 229 32.17 -41.10 8.67
N CYS A 230 32.43 -41.57 7.44
CA CYS A 230 31.66 -41.33 6.24
C CYS A 230 30.29 -42.02 6.32
N THR A 231 29.22 -41.24 6.18
CA THR A 231 27.95 -41.77 5.64
C THR A 231 27.72 -41.09 4.29
N THR A 232 28.24 -41.73 3.25
CA THR A 232 27.90 -41.48 1.86
C THR A 232 26.41 -41.76 1.66
N ASN A 233 25.57 -40.75 1.85
CA ASN A 233 24.27 -40.74 1.18
C ASN A 233 24.48 -40.03 -0.14
N ASN A 234 24.43 -40.82 -1.21
CA ASN A 234 24.27 -40.36 -2.59
C ASN A 234 23.05 -39.43 -2.66
N ALA A 235 23.24 -38.14 -2.46
CA ALA A 235 22.41 -37.15 -3.12
C ALA A 235 22.92 -37.15 -4.56
N ALA A 236 22.23 -37.93 -5.39
CA ALA A 236 22.36 -37.83 -6.83
C ALA A 236 22.43 -36.35 -7.19
N VAL A 237 23.44 -35.98 -7.98
CA VAL A 237 23.38 -34.78 -8.81
C VAL A 237 22.14 -34.98 -9.67
N ALA A 238 20.99 -34.61 -9.14
CA ALA A 238 19.77 -34.50 -9.89
C ALA A 238 20.08 -33.37 -10.86
N GLU A 239 20.42 -33.74 -12.09
CA GLU A 239 20.28 -32.90 -13.26
C GLU A 239 18.95 -32.14 -13.07
N ASP A 240 19.03 -30.86 -12.69
CA ASP A 240 17.86 -30.00 -12.51
C ASP A 240 17.32 -29.78 -13.92
N ASN A 241 16.50 -30.73 -14.38
CA ASN A 241 15.81 -30.69 -15.66
C ASN A 241 14.81 -29.52 -15.74
N GLY A 242 14.84 -28.59 -14.77
CA GLY A 242 13.98 -27.43 -14.64
C GLY A 242 12.53 -27.80 -14.35
N SER A 243 12.23 -29.08 -14.12
CA SER A 243 10.87 -29.56 -13.87
C SER A 243 10.49 -29.45 -12.40
N ILE A 244 9.22 -29.15 -12.15
CA ILE A 244 8.62 -29.20 -10.82
C ILE A 244 8.74 -30.64 -10.26
N PRO A 245 9.35 -30.84 -9.08
CA PRO A 245 9.47 -32.15 -8.44
C PRO A 245 8.12 -32.64 -7.90
N ASP A 246 7.92 -33.95 -7.85
CA ASP A 246 6.66 -34.56 -7.40
C ASP A 246 6.23 -34.11 -6.00
N SER A 247 7.21 -33.82 -5.14
CA SER A 247 6.99 -33.27 -3.79
C SER A 247 6.20 -31.96 -3.77
N PHE A 248 6.25 -31.17 -4.85
CA PHE A 248 5.47 -29.95 -4.99
C PHE A 248 3.96 -30.21 -5.02
N TYR A 249 3.55 -31.34 -5.63
CA TYR A 249 2.14 -31.71 -5.77
C TYR A 249 1.61 -32.42 -4.53
N THR A 250 2.44 -33.26 -3.89
CA THR A 250 2.01 -34.11 -2.77
C THR A 250 2.08 -33.42 -1.40
N ASN A 251 3.02 -32.49 -1.20
CA ASN A 251 3.23 -31.83 0.11
C ASN A 251 2.42 -30.53 0.28
N GLY A 252 1.34 -30.35 -0.48
CA GLY A 252 0.52 -29.13 -0.42
C GLY A 252 1.19 -27.88 -1.00
N GLY A 253 2.36 -28.01 -1.65
CA GLY A 253 3.07 -26.90 -2.30
C GLY A 253 2.22 -26.22 -3.36
N LEU A 254 1.60 -26.99 -4.26
CA LEU A 254 0.67 -26.45 -5.26
C LEU A 254 -0.51 -25.72 -4.61
N LYS A 255 -1.12 -26.30 -3.56
CA LYS A 255 -2.24 -25.67 -2.83
C LYS A 255 -1.85 -24.30 -2.27
N LEU A 256 -0.66 -24.20 -1.69
CA LEU A 256 -0.12 -22.94 -1.18
C LEU A 256 0.05 -21.89 -2.30
N ARG A 257 0.55 -22.27 -3.48
CA ARG A 257 0.67 -21.37 -4.64
C ARG A 257 -0.67 -20.91 -5.18
N VAL A 258 -1.68 -21.78 -5.19
CA VAL A 258 -3.05 -21.41 -5.56
C VAL A 258 -3.60 -20.37 -4.58
N VAL A 259 -3.44 -20.59 -3.27
CA VAL A 259 -3.86 -19.62 -2.24
C VAL A 259 -3.15 -18.28 -2.44
N TRP A 260 -1.82 -18.26 -2.59
CA TRP A 260 -1.08 -17.02 -2.83
C TRP A 260 -1.55 -16.27 -4.08
N THR A 261 -1.82 -17.00 -5.16
CA THR A 261 -2.29 -16.41 -6.42
C THR A 261 -3.66 -15.76 -6.24
N ILE A 262 -4.63 -16.50 -5.69
CA ILE A 262 -5.99 -16.00 -5.47
C ILE A 262 -5.99 -14.84 -4.47
N SER A 263 -5.27 -14.96 -3.35
CA SER A 263 -5.20 -13.91 -2.34
C SER A 263 -4.56 -12.63 -2.88
N SER A 264 -3.49 -12.73 -3.68
CA SER A 264 -2.85 -11.56 -4.30
C SER A 264 -3.78 -10.85 -5.29
N LEU A 265 -4.51 -11.62 -6.12
CA LEU A 265 -5.47 -11.04 -7.06
C LEU A 265 -6.65 -10.36 -6.36
N ILE A 266 -7.14 -10.94 -5.28
CA ILE A 266 -8.18 -10.34 -4.44
C ILE A 266 -7.69 -9.04 -3.80
N ALA A 267 -6.48 -9.05 -3.24
CA ALA A 267 -5.87 -7.89 -2.61
C ALA A 267 -5.64 -6.76 -3.64
N ALA A 268 -5.22 -7.12 -4.85
CA ALA A 268 -5.04 -6.19 -5.98
C ALA A 268 -6.38 -5.59 -6.45
N SER A 269 -7.44 -6.41 -6.62
CA SER A 269 -8.74 -5.94 -7.08
C SER A 269 -9.50 -5.11 -6.03
N ALA A 270 -9.27 -5.36 -4.74
CA ALA A 270 -9.79 -4.53 -3.66
C ALA A 270 -9.14 -3.14 -3.66
N ARG A 271 -7.80 -3.06 -3.79
CA ARG A 271 -7.09 -1.78 -3.92
C ARG A 271 -7.58 -0.97 -5.12
N HIS A 272 -7.76 -1.63 -6.27
CA HIS A 272 -8.27 -0.98 -7.48
C HIS A 272 -9.66 -0.36 -7.26
N TYR A 273 -10.57 -1.10 -6.61
CA TYR A 273 -11.90 -0.61 -6.27
C TYR A 273 -11.86 0.63 -5.36
N LEU A 274 -11.00 0.63 -4.34
CA LEU A 274 -10.90 1.74 -3.38
C LEU A 274 -10.37 3.04 -4.00
N LEU A 275 -9.62 2.95 -5.10
CA LEU A 275 -9.02 4.10 -5.76
C LEU A 275 -10.00 4.85 -6.69
N GLN A 276 -11.14 4.25 -7.02
CA GLN A 276 -12.09 4.82 -7.98
C GLN A 276 -12.54 6.25 -7.63
N PRO A 277 -12.91 6.59 -6.38
CA PRO A 277 -13.29 7.95 -6.03
C PRO A 277 -12.14 8.96 -6.19
N ILE A 278 -10.91 8.54 -5.87
CA ILE A 278 -9.73 9.40 -5.97
C ILE A 278 -9.42 9.70 -7.45
N ILE A 279 -9.46 8.68 -8.30
CA ILE A 279 -9.19 8.82 -9.75
C ILE A 279 -10.29 9.62 -10.44
N SER A 280 -11.54 9.53 -9.97
CA SER A 280 -12.66 10.29 -10.51
C SER A 280 -12.57 11.77 -10.15
N GLU A 281 -12.14 12.11 -8.93
CA GLU A 281 -11.95 13.49 -8.45
C GLU A 281 -10.69 14.16 -9.05
N HIS A 282 -9.57 13.43 -9.18
CA HIS A 282 -8.30 14.00 -9.66
C HIS A 282 -8.01 13.65 -11.13
N LYS A 283 -8.50 14.50 -12.05
CA LYS A 283 -8.35 14.32 -13.50
C LYS A 283 -6.94 14.55 -14.05
N THR A 284 -6.10 15.27 -13.31
CA THR A 284 -4.70 15.58 -13.69
C THR A 284 -3.72 14.45 -13.41
N LEU A 285 -4.15 13.37 -12.74
CA LEU A 285 -3.27 12.24 -12.43
C LEU A 285 -2.75 11.57 -13.71
N ASP A 286 -1.42 11.47 -13.77
CA ASP A 286 -0.63 10.78 -14.80
C ASP A 286 -0.08 9.44 -14.28
N SER A 287 0.12 9.30 -12.97
CA SER A 287 0.59 8.05 -12.36
C SER A 287 0.06 7.90 -10.95
N LEU A 288 -0.36 6.66 -10.64
CA LEU A 288 -0.83 6.28 -9.32
C LEU A 288 -0.14 4.99 -8.88
N VAL A 289 0.39 5.00 -7.66
CA VAL A 289 0.95 3.82 -6.98
C VAL A 289 0.26 3.66 -5.64
N LEU A 290 -0.30 2.48 -5.39
CA LEU A 290 -0.74 2.09 -4.05
C LEU A 290 0.10 0.88 -3.61
N THR A 291 0.85 1.03 -2.52
CA THR A 291 1.76 0.01 -2.02
C THR A 291 1.67 -0.16 -0.52
N ASP A 292 2.13 -1.30 -0.02
CA ASP A 292 2.27 -1.58 1.40
C ASP A 292 3.63 -1.10 1.92
N ALA A 293 3.74 -0.77 3.21
CA ALA A 293 4.98 -0.30 3.83
C ALA A 293 6.14 -1.31 3.76
N ASP A 294 5.82 -2.61 3.71
CA ASP A 294 6.78 -3.71 3.53
C ASP A 294 7.08 -4.03 2.04
N GLY A 295 6.36 -3.36 1.13
CA GLY A 295 6.39 -3.59 -0.31
C GLY A 295 5.87 -4.96 -0.73
N GLN A 296 5.03 -5.61 0.10
CA GLN A 296 4.41 -6.89 -0.24
C GLN A 296 3.57 -6.77 -1.52
N GLY A 297 2.65 -5.81 -1.55
CA GLY A 297 1.78 -5.53 -2.68
C GLY A 297 2.04 -4.18 -3.31
N VAL A 298 1.98 -4.13 -4.65
CA VAL A 298 2.05 -2.90 -5.43
C VAL A 298 0.96 -2.92 -6.50
N LEU A 299 -0.01 -2.01 -6.39
CA LEU A 299 -0.88 -1.64 -7.50
C LEU A 299 -0.32 -0.40 -8.18
N HIS A 300 -0.24 -0.43 -9.50
CA HIS A 300 0.21 0.70 -10.29
C HIS A 300 -0.76 0.99 -11.45
N MET A 301 -0.96 2.26 -11.75
CA MET A 301 -1.72 2.73 -12.90
C MET A 301 -0.95 3.87 -13.57
N ASN A 302 -0.70 3.75 -14.87
CA ASN A 302 -0.12 4.80 -15.70
C ASN A 302 -1.21 5.72 -16.26
N ARG A 303 -0.80 6.74 -17.03
CA ARG A 303 -1.71 7.75 -17.59
C ARG A 303 -2.79 7.12 -18.47
N ASP A 304 -2.41 6.26 -19.40
CA ASP A 304 -3.33 5.65 -20.37
C ASP A 304 -4.38 4.78 -19.63
N GLN A 305 -3.93 4.03 -18.63
CA GLN A 305 -4.77 3.21 -17.75
C GLN A 305 -5.75 4.04 -16.91
N LEU A 306 -5.29 5.17 -16.37
CA LEU A 306 -6.15 6.12 -15.65
C LEU A 306 -7.18 6.75 -16.58
N GLU A 307 -6.80 7.10 -17.81
CA GLU A 307 -7.71 7.60 -18.85
C GLU A 307 -8.74 6.53 -19.26
N GLU A 308 -8.31 5.26 -19.45
CA GLU A 308 -9.20 4.13 -19.74
C GLU A 308 -10.26 3.97 -18.65
N LEU A 309 -9.86 3.93 -17.38
CA LEU A 309 -10.78 3.79 -16.25
C LEU A 309 -11.77 4.96 -16.15
N ARG A 310 -11.38 6.18 -16.55
CA ARG A 310 -12.27 7.35 -16.56
C ARG A 310 -13.33 7.25 -17.67
N VAL A 311 -13.00 6.69 -18.83
CA VAL A 311 -13.92 6.53 -19.97
C VAL A 311 -14.82 5.31 -19.80
N LYS A 312 -14.27 4.22 -19.26
CA LYS A 312 -14.96 2.96 -18.98
C LYS A 312 -14.84 2.68 -17.48
N PRO A 313 -15.76 3.22 -16.66
CA PRO A 313 -15.78 2.99 -15.23
C PRO A 313 -15.88 1.50 -14.88
N LEU A 314 -15.43 1.17 -13.67
CA LEU A 314 -15.41 -0.20 -13.15
C LEU A 314 -16.71 -0.98 -13.43
N SER A 315 -16.57 -2.14 -14.04
CA SER A 315 -17.55 -3.22 -13.90
C SER A 315 -17.42 -3.78 -12.48
N ALA A 316 -18.02 -3.09 -11.50
CA ALA A 316 -18.00 -3.52 -10.11
C ALA A 316 -18.88 -4.78 -9.95
N SER A 317 -18.38 -5.75 -9.20
CA SER A 317 -19.25 -6.81 -8.68
C SER A 317 -20.15 -6.18 -7.62
N LEU A 318 -21.45 -6.04 -7.89
CA LEU A 318 -22.39 -5.41 -6.93
C LEU A 318 -22.47 -6.14 -5.57
N ALA A 319 -21.96 -7.38 -5.50
CA ALA A 319 -21.97 -8.22 -4.30
C ALA A 319 -20.66 -8.17 -3.47
N SER A 320 -19.56 -7.67 -4.02
CA SER A 320 -18.27 -7.58 -3.33
C SER A 320 -17.65 -6.21 -3.59
N LYS A 321 -17.16 -5.52 -2.56
CA LYS A 321 -16.47 -4.21 -2.68
C LYS A 321 -15.10 -4.36 -3.40
N ARG A 322 -15.10 -4.87 -4.64
CA ARG A 322 -13.94 -5.26 -5.46
C ARG A 322 -14.25 -5.13 -6.96
N THR A 323 -13.20 -4.94 -7.75
CA THR A 323 -13.27 -5.05 -9.21
C THR A 323 -13.36 -6.51 -9.64
N LEU A 324 -14.18 -6.80 -10.66
CA LEU A 324 -14.25 -8.12 -11.29
C LEU A 324 -12.88 -8.49 -11.90
N VAL A 325 -12.40 -9.69 -11.64
CA VAL A 325 -11.17 -10.20 -12.26
C VAL A 325 -11.56 -10.96 -13.54
N PRO A 326 -11.05 -10.57 -14.73
CA PRO A 326 -11.40 -11.26 -15.99
C PRO A 326 -10.84 -12.69 -16.02
N ALA A 327 -11.18 -13.46 -17.05
CA ALA A 327 -10.48 -14.73 -17.30
C ALA A 327 -8.99 -14.43 -17.56
N LEU A 328 -8.11 -15.22 -16.95
CA LEU A 328 -6.66 -15.01 -16.95
C LEU A 328 -5.90 -16.19 -17.54
N ASN A 329 -4.86 -15.86 -18.30
CA ASN A 329 -3.79 -16.76 -18.67
C ASN A 329 -2.61 -16.55 -17.72
N MET A 330 -2.10 -17.64 -17.17
CA MET A 330 -1.00 -17.63 -16.21
C MET A 330 0.19 -18.41 -16.75
N ARG A 331 1.39 -17.88 -16.53
CA ARG A 331 2.65 -18.58 -16.74
C ARG A 331 3.36 -18.70 -15.40
N LEU A 332 3.76 -19.91 -15.05
CA LEU A 332 4.40 -20.23 -13.78
C LEU A 332 5.81 -20.76 -14.02
N TRP A 333 6.77 -20.25 -13.26
CA TRP A 333 8.14 -20.74 -13.16
C TRP A 333 8.42 -21.17 -11.72
N TYR A 334 9.19 -22.24 -11.57
CA TYR A 334 9.48 -22.83 -10.27
C TYR A 334 10.95 -23.21 -10.14
N ALA A 335 11.51 -23.00 -8.96
CA ALA A 335 12.81 -23.51 -8.54
C ALA A 335 12.71 -24.09 -7.12
N PRO A 336 13.15 -25.35 -6.89
CA PRO A 336 13.20 -25.92 -5.53
C PRO A 336 14.08 -25.11 -4.58
N GLN A 337 15.17 -24.55 -5.09
CA GLN A 337 16.08 -23.66 -4.39
C GLN A 337 16.65 -22.66 -5.39
N LEU A 338 16.61 -21.38 -5.05
CA LEU A 338 17.16 -20.29 -5.87
C LEU A 338 18.09 -19.45 -5.00
N GLU A 339 19.37 -19.46 -5.33
CA GLU A 339 20.40 -18.68 -4.63
C GLU A 339 20.64 -17.39 -5.38
N LEU A 340 20.51 -16.26 -4.68
CA LEU A 340 20.70 -14.92 -5.23
C LEU A 340 22.15 -14.46 -5.07
N PRO A 341 22.63 -13.49 -5.87
CA PRO A 341 24.01 -13.02 -5.80
C PRO A 341 24.41 -12.40 -4.46
N ASP A 342 23.44 -11.94 -3.68
CA ASP A 342 23.61 -11.38 -2.34
C ASP A 342 23.74 -12.47 -1.25
N GLY A 343 23.66 -13.75 -1.62
CA GLY A 343 23.72 -14.89 -0.71
C GLY A 343 22.38 -15.28 -0.10
N VAL A 344 21.29 -14.59 -0.44
CA VAL A 344 19.94 -14.97 -0.01
C VAL A 344 19.48 -16.20 -0.78
N VAL A 345 18.93 -17.19 -0.07
CA VAL A 345 18.41 -18.43 -0.66
C VAL A 345 16.90 -18.49 -0.53
N LEU A 346 16.21 -18.55 -1.66
CA LEU A 346 14.76 -18.71 -1.76
C LEU A 346 14.42 -20.19 -1.98
N LYS A 347 13.84 -20.84 -0.97
CA LYS A 347 13.37 -22.23 -1.10
C LYS A 347 11.95 -22.29 -1.66
N GLY A 348 11.74 -23.17 -2.63
CA GLY A 348 10.50 -23.30 -3.36
C GLY A 348 10.12 -22.01 -4.10
N ALA A 349 11.09 -21.27 -4.63
CA ALA A 349 10.85 -20.03 -5.34
C ALA A 349 9.88 -20.25 -6.51
N THR A 350 8.87 -19.39 -6.62
CA THR A 350 7.80 -19.47 -7.62
C THR A 350 7.53 -18.09 -8.15
N LEU A 351 7.52 -17.95 -9.47
CA LEU A 351 7.14 -16.73 -10.17
C LEU A 351 5.90 -17.04 -11.01
N VAL A 352 4.87 -16.22 -10.89
CA VAL A 352 3.65 -16.32 -11.68
C VAL A 352 3.44 -15.00 -12.42
N ALA A 353 3.33 -15.07 -13.74
CA ALA A 353 2.96 -13.94 -14.58
C ALA A 353 1.55 -14.16 -15.12
N ILE A 354 0.69 -13.17 -14.93
CA ILE A 354 -0.76 -13.26 -15.13
C ILE A 354 -1.16 -12.14 -16.09
N ARG A 355 -1.97 -12.47 -17.11
CA ARG A 355 -2.57 -11.51 -18.04
C ARG A 355 -4.01 -11.93 -18.40
N PRO A 356 -4.89 -10.99 -18.77
CA PRO A 356 -6.22 -11.32 -19.31
C PRO A 356 -6.16 -12.23 -20.54
N SER A 357 -7.08 -13.19 -20.62
CA SER A 357 -7.14 -14.16 -21.72
C SER A 357 -7.48 -13.52 -23.07
N GLU A 358 -8.35 -12.51 -23.09
CA GLU A 358 -8.82 -11.84 -24.32
C GLU A 358 -7.73 -11.03 -25.04
N GLN A 359 -6.72 -10.55 -24.31
CA GLN A 359 -5.63 -9.74 -24.87
C GLN A 359 -4.62 -10.57 -25.69
N SER A 360 -4.72 -11.91 -25.65
CA SER A 360 -3.86 -12.83 -26.41
C SER A 360 -4.17 -12.87 -27.92
N LEU A 361 -5.34 -12.37 -28.36
CA LEU A 361 -5.76 -12.44 -29.75
C LEU A 361 -5.14 -11.36 -30.65
N THR A 362 -4.74 -10.22 -30.08
CA THR A 362 -4.09 -9.11 -30.82
C THR A 362 -2.56 -9.19 -30.83
N ALA A 363 -1.95 -10.08 -30.03
CA ALA A 363 -0.50 -10.17 -29.82
C ALA A 363 0.21 -11.31 -30.59
N LYS A 364 -0.30 -11.73 -31.75
CA LYS A 364 0.29 -12.84 -32.54
C LYS A 364 1.65 -12.52 -33.21
N LYS A 365 2.33 -11.43 -32.87
CA LYS A 365 3.53 -10.99 -33.60
C LYS A 365 4.67 -10.44 -32.74
N GLU A 366 4.96 -11.00 -31.57
CA GLU A 366 6.24 -10.72 -30.89
C GLU A 366 6.56 -11.74 -29.77
N VAL A 367 7.08 -12.92 -30.13
CA VAL A 367 7.27 -14.03 -29.18
C VAL A 367 8.60 -13.95 -28.39
N SER A 368 9.43 -12.93 -28.59
CA SER A 368 10.72 -12.80 -27.88
C SER A 368 10.88 -11.55 -26.99
N SER A 369 10.05 -10.52 -27.15
CA SER A 369 10.06 -9.28 -26.35
C SER A 369 9.12 -9.30 -25.13
N ASP A 370 8.24 -10.31 -25.05
CA ASP A 370 6.97 -10.28 -24.29
C ASP A 370 7.07 -10.58 -22.77
N MET A 371 8.28 -10.53 -22.20
CA MET A 371 8.54 -10.87 -20.79
C MET A 371 9.41 -9.86 -20.05
N SER A 372 9.76 -8.75 -20.73
CA SER A 372 10.51 -7.64 -20.15
C SER A 372 9.83 -7.11 -18.87
N TRP A 373 8.51 -6.92 -18.93
CA TRP A 373 7.68 -6.45 -17.82
C TRP A 373 7.75 -7.33 -16.56
N VAL A 374 7.95 -8.65 -16.71
CA VAL A 374 8.09 -9.55 -15.56
C VAL A 374 9.46 -9.44 -14.91
N SER A 375 10.49 -9.22 -15.72
CA SER A 375 11.87 -9.06 -15.25
C SER A 375 12.11 -7.72 -14.53
N THR A 376 11.25 -6.73 -14.76
CA THR A 376 11.30 -5.40 -14.15
C THR A 376 10.19 -5.20 -13.10
N ALA A 377 9.42 -6.24 -12.77
CA ALA A 377 8.27 -6.11 -11.88
C ALA A 377 8.65 -5.86 -10.41
N PHE A 378 9.88 -6.18 -10.02
CA PHE A 378 10.34 -6.05 -8.64
C PHE A 378 11.69 -5.34 -8.58
N GLU A 379 11.90 -4.59 -7.50
CA GLU A 379 13.20 -4.02 -7.15
C GLU A 379 14.16 -5.13 -6.67
N GLU A 380 15.46 -4.82 -6.63
CA GLU A 380 16.47 -5.77 -6.16
C GLU A 380 16.31 -6.05 -4.66
N PRO A 381 16.57 -7.29 -4.19
CA PRO A 381 17.16 -8.42 -4.92
C PRO A 381 16.14 -9.29 -5.70
N TYR A 382 14.84 -8.97 -5.57
CA TYR A 382 13.75 -9.76 -6.14
C TYR A 382 13.63 -9.61 -7.67
N GLY A 383 14.06 -8.48 -8.22
CA GLY A 383 14.22 -8.30 -9.67
C GLY A 383 15.19 -9.32 -10.27
N THR A 384 16.33 -9.56 -9.62
CA THR A 384 17.26 -10.64 -10.01
C THR A 384 16.62 -12.02 -9.88
N ALA A 385 15.89 -12.28 -8.80
CA ALA A 385 15.16 -13.54 -8.63
C ALA A 385 14.19 -13.83 -9.79
N ALA A 386 13.42 -12.82 -10.21
CA ALA A 386 12.50 -12.94 -11.34
C ALA A 386 13.25 -13.25 -12.66
N LYS A 387 14.34 -12.53 -12.96
CA LYS A 387 15.18 -12.76 -14.15
C LYS A 387 15.78 -14.17 -14.18
N MET A 388 16.14 -14.73 -13.02
CA MET A 388 16.65 -16.09 -12.93
C MET A 388 15.54 -17.14 -13.12
N LEU A 389 14.36 -16.91 -12.55
CA LEU A 389 13.22 -17.82 -12.67
C LEU A 389 12.66 -17.92 -14.09
N VAL A 390 12.58 -16.80 -14.83
CA VAL A 390 12.06 -16.79 -16.22
C VAL A 390 12.90 -17.65 -17.18
N LYS A 391 14.17 -17.92 -16.87
CA LYS A 391 15.04 -18.81 -17.65
C LYS A 391 14.72 -20.30 -17.47
N ARG A 392 13.90 -20.66 -16.47
CA ARG A 392 13.50 -22.03 -16.19
C ARG A 392 12.31 -22.46 -17.06
N ARG A 393 11.92 -23.74 -16.93
CA ARG A 393 10.74 -24.29 -17.61
C ARG A 393 9.48 -23.55 -17.20
N THR A 394 8.66 -23.20 -18.19
CA THR A 394 7.38 -22.50 -18.01
C THR A 394 6.23 -23.50 -17.97
N TYR A 395 5.26 -23.25 -17.09
CA TYR A 395 3.99 -23.97 -16.99
C TYR A 395 2.84 -23.00 -17.27
N CYS A 396 1.98 -23.32 -18.24
CA CYS A 396 0.83 -22.48 -18.57
C CYS A 396 -0.42 -22.98 -17.85
N LEU A 397 -1.18 -22.06 -17.26
CA LEU A 397 -2.47 -22.34 -16.61
C LEU A 397 -3.51 -21.33 -17.08
N GLU A 398 -4.77 -21.71 -17.03
CA GLU A 398 -5.90 -20.82 -17.29
C GLU A 398 -6.77 -20.75 -16.04
N MET A 399 -7.35 -19.58 -15.80
CA MET A 399 -8.27 -19.34 -14.70
C MET A 399 -9.47 -18.54 -15.19
N ASN A 400 -10.67 -19.02 -14.88
CA ASN A 400 -11.90 -18.34 -15.24
C ASN A 400 -12.07 -17.04 -14.43
N SER A 401 -12.87 -16.12 -14.96
CA SER A 401 -13.24 -14.87 -14.28
C SER A 401 -13.93 -15.13 -12.94
N PHE A 402 -13.70 -14.26 -11.96
CA PHE A 402 -14.37 -14.34 -10.65
C PHE A 402 -14.49 -13.00 -9.93
#